data_AF-A0AAW8AQR0-F1
#
_entry.id   AF-A0AAW8AQR0-F1
#
_cell.length_a   1.000
_cell.length_b   1.000
_cell.length_c   1.000
_cell.angle_alpha   90.00
_cell.angle_beta   90.00
_cell.angle_gamma   90.00
#
_symmetry.space_group_name_H-M   'P 1'
#
loop_
_entity.id
_entity.type
_entity.pdbx_description
1 polymer ?
#
loop_
_entity_poly.entity_id
_entity_poly.type
_entity_poly.pdbx_seq_one_letter_code
_entity_poly.pdbx_strand_id
1 'polypeptide(L)' 'LLILDGVSNPHNLGAIVRTAAFFGVDRIVISDHPGQALPSEAAYRVAEGGFEYVNLHRATGFAASLKALGGLYRTIGTA' A
#
# COMPACT_ATOMS: atom_id res chain seq x y z
N LEU A 1 -2.03 -8.57 4.48
CA LEU A 1 -1.89 -7.91 3.15
C LEU A 1 -2.83 -6.72 3.12
N LEU A 2 -2.30 -5.52 2.94
CA LEU A 2 -3.09 -4.30 2.71
C LEU A 2 -2.94 -3.89 1.25
N ILE A 3 -4.03 -3.43 0.63
CA ILE A 3 -4.05 -3.05 -0.78
C ILE A 3 -4.55 -1.61 -0.88
N LEU A 4 -3.80 -0.78 -1.59
CA LEU A 4 -4.10 0.64 -1.78
C LEU A 4 -4.29 0.90 -3.28
N ASP A 5 -5.43 1.48 -3.62
CA ASP A 5 -5.73 1.90 -5.00
C ASP A 5 -5.97 3.41 -5.05
N GLY A 6 -5.12 4.12 -5.79
CA GLY A 6 -5.29 5.55 -6.05
C GLY A 6 -4.98 6.46 -4.86
N VAL A 7 -4.23 5.99 -3.86
CA VAL A 7 -3.76 6.86 -2.77
C VAL A 7 -2.72 7.83 -3.33
N SER A 8 -3.11 9.08 -3.61
CA SER A 8 -2.29 10.00 -4.40
C SER A 8 -1.38 10.93 -3.61
N ASN A 9 -1.72 11.18 -2.34
CA ASN A 9 -0.92 12.04 -1.47
C ASN A 9 0.18 11.22 -0.77
N PRO A 10 1.48 11.57 -0.95
CA PRO A 10 2.58 10.90 -0.25
C PRO A 10 2.48 10.93 1.28
N HIS A 11 1.88 11.97 1.86
CA HIS A 11 1.64 12.03 3.31
C HIS A 11 0.65 10.94 3.75
N ASN A 12 -0.39 10.67 2.96
CA ASN A 12 -1.34 9.60 3.24
C ASN A 12 -0.66 8.23 3.12
N LEU A 13 0.17 8.02 2.10
CA LEU A 13 0.96 6.79 1.98
C LEU A 13 1.84 6.57 3.22
N GLY A 14 2.57 7.59 3.68
CA GLY A 14 3.39 7.51 4.89
C GLY A 14 2.57 7.19 6.14
N ALA A 15 1.42 7.84 6.32
CA ALA A 15 0.54 7.62 7.48
C ALA A 15 -0.03 6.19 7.51
N ILE A 16 -0.41 5.67 6.34
CA ILE A 16 -0.87 4.29 6.18
C ILE A 16 0.25 3.31 6.47
N VAL A 17 1.46 3.53 5.96
CA VAL A 17 2.63 2.68 6.21
C VAL A 17 2.98 2.65 7.70
N ARG A 18 2.98 3.80 8.39
CA ARG A 18 3.21 3.87 9.85
C ARG A 18 2.20 3.01 10.61
N THR A 19 0.93 3.13 10.24
CA THR A 19 -0.17 2.38 10.86
C THR A 19 -0.05 0.88 10.57
N ALA A 20 0.26 0.51 9.33
CA ALA A 20 0.47 -0.87 8.92
C ALA A 20 1.61 -1.52 9.71
N ALA A 21 2.75 -0.84 9.82
CA ALA A 21 3.90 -1.29 10.61
C ALA A 21 3.51 -1.51 12.09
N PHE A 22 2.78 -0.57 12.70
CA PHE A 22 2.34 -0.67 14.10
C PHE A 22 1.43 -1.90 14.35
N PHE A 23 0.52 -2.20 13.43
CA PHE A 23 -0.38 -3.35 13.54
C PHE A 23 0.23 -4.67 13.02
N GLY A 24 1.50 -4.68 12.60
CA GLY A 24 2.17 -5.87 12.09
C GLY A 24 1.74 -6.29 10.68
N VAL A 25 1.17 -5.38 9.89
CA VAL A 25 0.92 -5.60 8.46
C VAL A 25 2.20 -5.31 7.67
N ASP A 26 2.93 -6.36 7.35
CA ASP A 26 4.27 -6.32 6.75
C ASP A 26 4.30 -6.20 5.21
N ARG A 27 3.14 -6.24 4.55
CA ARG A 27 3.01 -6.22 3.08
C ARG A 27 1.89 -5.30 2.62
N ILE A 28 2.27 -4.33 1.80
CA ILE A 28 1.35 -3.41 1.12
C ILE A 28 1.51 -3.57 -0.39
N VAL A 29 0.39 -3.68 -1.12
CA VAL A 29 0.35 -3.60 -2.58
C VAL A 29 -0.29 -2.28 -2.98
N ILE A 30 0.37 -1.52 -3.84
CA ILE A 30 -0.15 -0.28 -4.43
C ILE A 30 -0.50 -0.49 -5.90
N SER A 31 -1.53 0.19 -6.40
CA SER A 31 -1.92 0.09 -7.81
C SER A 31 -0.91 0.75 -8.76
N ASP A 32 -0.99 0.39 -10.04
CA ASP A 32 -0.23 1.04 -11.11
C ASP A 32 -0.89 2.34 -11.63
N HIS A 33 -1.97 2.79 -10.99
CA HIS A 33 -2.67 4.02 -11.34
C HIS A 33 -1.70 5.22 -11.42
N PRO A 34 -1.80 6.12 -12.43
CA PRO A 34 -0.85 7.23 -12.61
C PRO A 34 -0.77 8.18 -11.41
N GLY A 35 -1.90 8.35 -10.71
CA GLY A 35 -1.98 9.17 -9.51
C GLY A 35 -1.55 8.47 -8.23
N GLN A 36 -1.15 7.19 -8.24
CA GLN A 36 -0.73 6.49 -7.04
C GLN A 36 0.58 7.07 -6.49
N ALA A 37 0.58 7.43 -5.20
CA ALA A 37 1.77 7.86 -4.50
C ALA A 37 2.78 6.71 -4.42
N LEU A 38 4.04 7.06 -4.67
CA LEU A 38 5.20 6.21 -4.52
C LEU A 38 6.00 6.63 -3.28
N PRO A 39 6.93 5.78 -2.79
CA PRO A 39 7.88 6.18 -1.77
C PRO A 39 8.60 7.48 -2.15
N SER A 40 8.64 8.42 -1.22
CA SER A 40 9.26 9.74 -1.37
C SER A 40 9.67 10.27 0.00
N GLU A 41 10.54 11.27 0.03
CA GLU A 41 10.99 11.94 1.25
C GLU A 41 9.84 12.34 2.20
N ALA A 42 8.74 12.86 1.65
CA ALA A 42 7.56 13.22 2.44
C ALA A 42 6.88 11.99 3.06
N ALA A 43 6.73 10.90 2.29
CA ALA A 43 6.17 9.66 2.79
C ALA A 43 7.06 9.03 3.88
N TYR A 44 8.39 9.00 3.67
CA TYR A 44 9.35 8.46 4.65
C TYR A 44 9.32 9.23 5.96
N ARG A 45 9.28 10.57 5.91
CA ARG A 45 9.15 11.40 7.12
C ARG A 45 7.88 11.10 7.91
N VAL A 46 6.74 10.97 7.22
CA VAL A 46 5.45 10.68 7.88
C VAL A 46 5.38 9.24 8.40
N ALA A 47 6.06 8.31 7.72
CA ALA A 47 6.06 6.90 8.12
C ALA A 47 6.83 6.63 9.42
N GLU A 48 7.71 7.55 9.85
CA GLU A 48 8.49 7.44 11.11
C GLU A 48 9.23 6.10 11.24
N GLY A 49 9.88 5.65 10.16
CA GLY A 49 10.57 4.37 10.10
C GLY A 49 9.69 3.16 9.77
N GLY A 50 8.38 3.36 9.55
CA GLY A 50 7.45 2.27 9.19
C GLY A 50 7.83 1.52 7.91
N PHE A 51 8.51 2.18 6.96
CA PHE A 51 8.99 1.52 5.73
C PHE A 51 10.03 0.43 5.98
N GLU A 52 10.73 0.44 7.12
CA GLU A 52 11.69 -0.63 7.48
C GLU A 52 11.00 -1.96 7.82
N TYR A 53 9.69 -1.92 8.12
CA TYR A 53 8.91 -3.08 8.52
C TYR A 53 7.89 -3.51 7.47
N VAL A 54 7.72 -2.73 6.40
CA VAL A 54 6.67 -2.93 5.40
C VAL A 54 7.27 -3.07 4.00
N ASN A 55 7.03 -4.22 3.39
CA ASN A 55 7.35 -4.46 1.99
C ASN A 55 6.28 -3.84 1.10
N LEU A 56 6.69 -2.84 0.31
CA LEU A 56 5.81 -2.18 -0.66
C LEU A 56 5.99 -2.81 -2.04
N HIS A 57 4.90 -3.33 -2.59
CA HIS A 57 4.85 -3.92 -3.93
C HIS A 57 3.98 -3.08 -4.85
N ARG A 58 4.39 -2.88 -6.10
CA ARG A 58 3.56 -2.23 -7.12
C ARG A 58 2.95 -3.29 -8.04
N ALA A 59 1.64 -3.32 -8.13
CA ALA A 59 0.92 -4.24 -9.01
C ALA A 59 0.72 -3.63 -10.40
N THR A 60 1.31 -4.25 -11.43
CA THR A 60 1.03 -3.94 -12.85
C THR A 60 -0.25 -4.64 -13.29
N GLY A 61 -1.21 -3.89 -13.84
CA GLY A 61 -2.56 -4.38 -14.11
C GLY A 61 -3.30 -4.69 -12.82
N PHE A 62 -3.59 -3.66 -12.02
CA PHE A 62 -4.17 -3.80 -10.67
C PHE A 62 -5.41 -4.71 -10.61
N ALA A 63 -6.36 -4.55 -11.52
CA ALA A 63 -7.57 -5.39 -11.57
C ALA A 63 -7.25 -6.88 -11.81
N ALA A 64 -6.29 -7.19 -12.70
CA ALA A 64 -5.86 -8.55 -12.95
C ALA A 64 -5.14 -9.14 -11.72
N SER A 65 -4.33 -8.33 -11.04
CA SER A 65 -3.65 -8.71 -9.80
C SER A 65 -4.64 -9.02 -8.67
N LEU A 66 -5.68 -8.20 -8.49
CA LEU A 66 -6.75 -8.47 -7.51
C LEU A 66 -7.47 -9.78 -7.81
N LYS A 67 -7.77 -10.05 -9.09
CA LYS A 67 -8.41 -11.31 -9.50
C LYS A 67 -7.53 -12.53 -9.19
N ALA A 68 -6.22 -12.43 -9.43
CA ALA A 68 -5.28 -13.49 -9.10
C ALA A 68 -5.20 -13.76 -7.59
N LEU A 69 -5.35 -12.72 -6.76
CA LEU A 69 -5.38 -12.86 -5.30
C LEU A 69 -6.66 -13.50 -4.77
N GLY A 70 -7.78 -13.44 -5.50
CA GLY A 70 -9.08 -13.96 -5.05
C GLY A 70 -9.12 -15.47 -4.76
N GLY A 71 -8.17 -16.24 -5.32
CA GLY A 71 -8.01 -17.67 -4.99
C GLY A 71 -7.22 -17.95 -3.71
N LEU A 72 -6.49 -16.94 -3.19
CA LEU A 72 -5.60 -17.06 -2.03
C LEU A 72 -6.11 -16.27 -0.82
N TYR A 73 -6.86 -15.20 -1.05
CA TYR A 73 -7.32 -14.27 -0.03
C TYR A 73 -8.82 -14.02 -0.18
N ARG A 74 -9.49 -13.83 0.97
CA ARG A 74 -10.78 -13.16 1.01
C ARG A 74 -10.55 -11.66 0.97
N THR A 75 -10.97 -11.01 -0.10
CA THR A 75 -10.85 -9.56 -0.25
C THR A 75 -12.05 -8.84 0.37
N ILE A 76 -11.78 -7.84 1.21
CA ILE A 76 -12.78 -6.92 1.78
C ILE A 76 -12.35 -5.52 1.38
N GLY A 77 -13.24 -4.78 0.72
CA GLY A 77 -13.01 -3.39 0.31
C GLY A 77 -13.74 -2.41 1.22
N THR A 78 -13.22 -1.20 1.32
CA THR A 78 -13.88 -0.06 1.97
C THR A 78 -14.09 1.02 0.91
N ALA A 79 -15.20 1.76 1.01
CA ALA A 79 -15.51 2.90 0.14
C ALA A 79 -14.68 4.14 0.52
#